data_AF-A0A066VLF9-F1
#
_entry.id   AF-A0A066VLF9-F1
#
_cell.length_a   1.000
_cell.length_b   1.000
_cell.length_c   1.000
_cell.angle_alpha   90.00
_cell.angle_beta   90.00
_cell.angle_gamma   90.00
#
_symmetry.space_group_name_H-M   'P 1'
#
loop_
_entity.id
_entity.type
_entity.pdbx_description
1 polymer ?
#
loop_
_entity_poly.entity_id
_entity_poly.type
_entity_poly.pdbx_seq_one_letter_code
_entity_poly.pdbx_strand_id
1 'polypeptide(L)'
;MPKDAAPDQMPELGINTLFGIKGKVALVTGGGSGLGKMISAALVRNGAKVYIASRKLEELQRVAKDLNVLSPPGAVSGLAVIPVQADVSNKAGCDALAKKIFDKEKELHILINNAGLTWGAAMDDFPEQKGWDKVFDLNVKSQFYLTVALLPLLTENKSNTNHAEVINIASTAAYTPMAESPLSAPGHGTFSYQPSKAASVHLTRTLANSLAEKHVLINAICPGVFPSRMTAYAIGESGDSLIFVPVFASSRTRVHTTFSVHRPLGLA
;
A
#
# COMPACT_ATOMS: atom_id res chain seq x y z
N MET A 1 -15.14 2.25 28.58
CA MET A 1 -15.22 3.18 27.43
C MET A 1 -16.02 4.39 27.85
N PRO A 2 -15.68 5.60 27.39
CA PRO A 2 -16.52 6.77 27.62
C PRO A 2 -17.95 6.50 27.11
N LYS A 3 -18.96 7.11 27.75
CA LYS A 3 -20.37 6.97 27.33
C LYS A 3 -20.63 7.60 25.96
N ASP A 4 -19.82 8.58 25.57
CA ASP A 4 -19.83 9.21 24.26
C ASP A 4 -18.41 9.20 23.69
N ALA A 5 -18.24 8.60 22.52
CA ALA A 5 -16.96 8.53 21.80
C ALA A 5 -16.91 9.52 20.62
N ALA A 6 -17.95 10.35 20.46
CA ALA A 6 -17.93 11.44 19.51
C ALA A 6 -16.84 12.45 19.90
N PRO A 7 -16.12 13.01 18.91
CA PRO A 7 -15.18 14.08 19.17
C PRO A 7 -15.93 15.35 19.61
N ASP A 8 -15.36 16.11 20.54
CA ASP A 8 -15.93 17.41 20.98
C ASP A 8 -16.12 18.38 19.81
N GLN A 9 -15.20 18.32 18.84
CA GLN A 9 -15.30 19.03 17.57
C GLN A 9 -15.37 18.03 16.41
N MET A 10 -16.48 18.05 15.68
CA MET A 10 -16.63 17.23 14.48
C MET A 10 -15.68 17.70 13.37
N PRO A 11 -15.13 16.77 12.56
CA PRO A 11 -14.33 17.13 11.40
C PRO A 11 -15.17 17.87 10.36
N GLU A 12 -14.52 18.68 9.53
CA GLU A 12 -15.16 19.36 8.40
C GLU A 12 -15.54 18.34 7.31
N LEU A 13 -16.84 17.99 7.26
CA LEU A 13 -17.37 16.96 6.35
C LEU A 13 -18.02 17.55 5.08
N GLY A 14 -17.78 18.83 4.79
CA GLY A 14 -18.22 19.45 3.54
C GLY A 14 -17.79 18.68 2.30
N ILE A 15 -18.62 18.68 1.25
CA ILE A 15 -18.39 17.88 0.02
C ILE A 15 -17.02 18.16 -0.64
N ASN A 16 -16.50 19.37 -0.48
CA ASN A 16 -15.23 19.80 -1.07
C ASN A 16 -14.00 19.38 -0.24
N THR A 17 -14.19 18.96 1.01
CA THR A 17 -13.11 18.67 1.98
C THR A 17 -13.15 17.23 2.49
N LEU A 18 -14.27 16.52 2.32
CA LEU A 18 -14.49 15.16 2.82
C LEU A 18 -13.36 14.17 2.46
N PHE A 19 -12.79 14.30 1.26
CA PHE A 19 -11.69 13.46 0.76
C PHE A 19 -10.34 14.21 0.68
N GLY A 20 -10.24 15.36 1.34
CA GLY A 20 -9.07 16.23 1.29
C GLY A 20 -7.85 15.61 1.95
N ILE A 21 -6.73 15.59 1.23
CA ILE A 21 -5.42 15.13 1.73
C ILE A 21 -4.36 16.23 1.73
N LYS A 22 -4.79 17.49 1.62
CA LYS A 22 -3.90 18.66 1.62
C LYS A 22 -3.05 18.66 2.89
N GLY A 23 -1.74 18.82 2.74
CA GLY A 23 -0.78 18.84 3.84
C GLY A 23 -0.49 17.48 4.48
N LYS A 24 -1.17 16.40 4.05
CA LYS A 24 -0.88 15.04 4.52
C LYS A 24 0.46 14.57 3.96
N VAL A 25 1.15 13.74 4.72
CA VAL A 25 2.45 13.15 4.38
C VAL A 25 2.24 11.70 3.97
N ALA A 26 2.72 11.34 2.78
CA ALA A 26 2.58 10.03 2.19
C ALA A 26 3.93 9.39 1.84
N LEU A 27 4.05 8.07 1.95
CA LEU A 27 5.16 7.27 1.45
C LEU A 27 4.64 6.25 0.43
N VAL A 28 5.22 6.22 -0.77
CA VAL A 28 4.88 5.27 -1.83
C VAL A 28 6.11 4.46 -2.22
N THR A 29 6.13 3.17 -1.85
CA THR A 29 7.16 2.24 -2.33
C THR A 29 6.92 1.90 -3.80
N GLY A 30 7.96 1.84 -4.63
CA GLY A 30 7.81 1.72 -6.07
C GLY A 30 7.16 2.95 -6.75
N GLY A 31 7.12 4.11 -6.09
CA GLY A 31 6.46 5.34 -6.59
C GLY A 31 7.05 5.95 -7.87
N GLY A 32 8.18 5.42 -8.37
CA GLY A 32 8.83 5.90 -9.59
C GLY A 32 8.33 5.29 -10.90
N SER A 33 7.42 4.29 -10.87
CA SER A 33 6.98 3.62 -12.10
C SER A 33 5.59 3.00 -11.99
N GLY A 34 4.94 2.75 -13.13
CA GLY A 34 3.67 2.03 -13.21
C GLY A 34 2.59 2.64 -12.30
N LEU A 35 1.87 1.77 -11.58
CA LEU A 35 0.80 2.16 -10.67
C LEU A 35 1.30 3.07 -9.54
N GLY A 36 2.51 2.81 -9.02
CA GLY A 36 3.12 3.66 -7.99
C GLY A 36 3.26 5.10 -8.45
N LYS A 37 3.72 5.34 -9.69
CA LYS A 37 3.83 6.70 -10.26
C LYS A 37 2.45 7.35 -10.40
N MET A 38 1.43 6.60 -10.82
CA MET A 38 0.05 7.10 -10.93
C MET A 38 -0.52 7.50 -9.57
N ILE A 39 -0.32 6.66 -8.55
CA ILE A 39 -0.72 6.95 -7.17
C ILE A 39 0.01 8.19 -6.65
N SER A 40 1.33 8.28 -6.84
CA SER A 40 2.10 9.45 -6.43
C SER A 40 1.63 10.73 -7.12
N ALA A 41 1.30 10.67 -8.42
CA ALA A 41 0.75 11.80 -9.17
C ALA A 41 -0.62 12.26 -8.61
N ALA A 42 -1.50 11.32 -8.29
CA ALA A 42 -2.81 11.62 -7.70
C ALA A 42 -2.66 12.25 -6.31
N LEU A 43 -1.77 11.71 -5.46
CA LEU A 43 -1.54 12.23 -4.11
C LEU A 43 -1.01 13.68 -4.14
N VAL A 44 0.03 13.94 -4.95
CA VAL A 44 0.62 15.28 -5.04
C VAL A 44 -0.36 16.29 -5.66
N ARG A 45 -1.15 15.89 -6.66
CA ARG A 45 -2.16 16.75 -7.29
C ARG A 45 -3.23 17.20 -6.30
N ASN A 46 -3.51 16.39 -5.30
CA ASN A 46 -4.46 16.69 -4.22
C ASN A 46 -3.78 17.30 -2.97
N GLY A 47 -2.54 17.75 -3.10
CA GLY A 47 -1.86 18.58 -2.10
C GLY A 47 -1.15 17.81 -0.98
N ALA A 48 -0.90 16.52 -1.13
CA ALA A 48 -0.08 15.76 -0.20
C ALA A 48 1.43 15.99 -0.47
N LYS A 49 2.24 15.88 0.59
CA LYS A 49 3.69 15.70 0.50
C LYS A 49 3.99 14.22 0.32
N VAL A 50 4.71 13.84 -0.73
CA VAL A 50 4.86 12.44 -1.16
C VAL A 50 6.33 12.06 -1.23
N TYR A 51 6.73 11.09 -0.41
CA TYR A 51 7.99 10.39 -0.54
C TYR A 51 7.82 9.22 -1.52
N ILE A 52 8.67 9.15 -2.54
CA ILE A 52 8.70 8.01 -3.47
C ILE A 52 9.98 7.21 -3.26
N ALA A 53 9.83 5.92 -2.98
CA ALA A 53 10.95 5.06 -2.58
C ALA A 53 11.18 3.90 -3.57
N SER A 54 12.41 3.76 -4.05
CA SER A 54 12.85 2.62 -4.89
C SER A 54 14.37 2.53 -4.96
N ARG A 55 14.89 1.46 -5.57
CA ARG A 55 16.34 1.21 -5.68
C ARG A 55 17.05 2.15 -6.68
N LYS A 56 16.35 2.60 -7.72
CA LYS A 56 16.90 3.39 -8.83
C LYS A 56 16.72 4.89 -8.58
N LEU A 57 17.70 5.53 -7.93
CA LEU A 57 17.60 6.92 -7.50
C LEU A 57 17.42 7.90 -8.66
N GLU A 58 18.16 7.74 -9.75
CA GLU A 58 18.09 8.62 -10.94
C GLU A 58 16.69 8.64 -11.54
N GLU A 59 16.05 7.47 -11.67
CA GLU A 59 14.67 7.35 -12.14
C GLU A 59 13.69 8.06 -11.19
N LEU A 60 13.89 7.93 -9.87
CA LEU A 60 13.07 8.62 -8.88
C LEU A 60 13.25 10.13 -8.95
N GLN A 61 14.48 10.63 -9.13
CA GLN A 61 14.75 12.06 -9.23
C GLN A 61 14.06 12.67 -10.45
N ARG A 62 14.11 11.98 -11.61
CA ARG A 62 13.37 12.42 -12.81
C ARG A 62 11.86 12.46 -12.55
N VAL A 63 11.30 11.38 -11.99
CA VAL A 63 9.85 11.32 -11.71
C VAL A 63 9.44 12.34 -10.66
N ALA A 64 10.23 12.56 -9.61
CA ALA A 64 9.97 13.58 -8.62
C ALA A 64 9.93 14.98 -9.25
N LYS A 65 10.88 15.30 -10.15
CA LYS A 65 10.87 16.56 -10.89
C LYS A 65 9.57 16.72 -11.69
N ASP A 66 9.19 15.69 -12.44
CA ASP A 66 7.97 15.70 -13.27
C ASP A 66 6.70 15.85 -12.41
N LEU A 67 6.63 15.21 -11.24
CA LEU A 67 5.42 15.21 -10.41
C LEU A 67 5.31 16.44 -9.50
N ASN A 68 6.42 17.08 -9.13
CA ASN A 68 6.40 18.29 -8.31
C ASN A 68 5.59 19.43 -8.95
N VAL A 69 5.57 19.53 -10.29
CA VAL A 69 4.80 20.56 -11.01
C VAL A 69 3.28 20.41 -10.85
N LEU A 70 2.81 19.23 -10.41
CA LEU A 70 1.39 18.95 -10.22
C LEU A 70 0.85 19.48 -8.89
N SER A 71 1.74 19.82 -7.94
CA SER A 71 1.37 20.27 -6.60
C SER A 71 0.60 21.59 -6.66
N PRO A 72 -0.57 21.70 -6.00
CA PRO A 72 -1.26 22.98 -5.86
C PRO A 72 -0.39 24.00 -5.11
N PRO A 73 -0.47 25.30 -5.48
CA PRO A 73 0.24 26.37 -4.78
C PRO A 73 -0.09 26.39 -3.28
N GLY A 74 0.94 26.47 -2.43
CA GLY A 74 0.77 26.53 -0.98
C GLY A 74 0.19 25.27 -0.33
N ALA A 75 0.17 24.13 -1.04
CA ALA A 75 -0.28 22.87 -0.44
C ALA A 75 0.69 22.34 0.61
N VAL A 76 2.00 22.49 0.36
CA VAL A 76 3.10 22.06 1.22
C VAL A 76 4.26 23.05 1.11
N SER A 77 5.12 23.11 2.12
CA SER A 77 6.37 23.86 2.06
C SER A 77 7.46 23.03 1.36
N GLY A 78 8.20 23.65 0.43
CA GLY A 78 9.28 23.01 -0.31
C GLY A 78 8.80 22.04 -1.38
N LEU A 79 9.57 20.97 -1.62
CA LEU A 79 9.24 19.96 -2.62
C LEU A 79 8.08 19.08 -2.13
N ALA A 80 7.06 18.95 -2.99
CA ALA A 80 5.91 18.10 -2.74
C ALA A 80 6.20 16.63 -3.05
N VAL A 81 7.17 16.31 -3.91
CA VAL A 81 7.62 14.94 -4.19
C VAL A 81 9.10 14.81 -3.89
N ILE A 82 9.45 13.88 -3.00
CA ILE A 82 10.81 13.68 -2.49
C ILE A 82 11.29 12.26 -2.85
N PRO A 83 12.34 12.10 -3.66
CA PRO A 83 12.88 10.80 -4.01
C PRO A 83 13.74 10.24 -2.87
N VAL A 84 13.52 8.98 -2.51
CA VAL A 84 14.31 8.27 -1.48
C VAL A 84 14.83 6.96 -2.05
N GLN A 85 16.16 6.83 -2.13
CA GLN A 85 16.74 5.54 -2.50
C GLN A 85 16.55 4.53 -1.36
N ALA A 86 15.89 3.41 -1.66
CA ALA A 86 15.66 2.33 -0.71
C ALA A 86 15.41 0.99 -1.39
N ASP A 87 15.84 -0.09 -0.75
CA ASP A 87 15.44 -1.46 -1.05
C ASP A 87 14.61 -1.98 0.12
N VAL A 88 13.38 -2.41 -0.12
CA VAL A 88 12.46 -2.91 0.92
C VAL A 88 12.31 -4.43 0.87
N SER A 89 13.12 -5.13 0.08
CA SER A 89 13.09 -6.61 -0.02
C SER A 89 13.51 -7.34 1.25
N ASN A 90 14.00 -6.64 2.27
CA ASN A 90 14.34 -7.22 3.56
C ASN A 90 14.07 -6.24 4.71
N LYS A 91 14.08 -6.75 5.94
CA LYS A 91 13.80 -5.97 7.15
C LYS A 91 14.78 -4.80 7.33
N ALA A 92 16.08 -5.03 7.16
CA ALA A 92 17.08 -3.97 7.34
C ALA A 92 16.86 -2.79 6.37
N GLY A 93 16.48 -3.09 5.14
CA GLY A 93 16.11 -2.09 4.14
C GLY A 93 14.82 -1.34 4.49
N CYS A 94 13.82 -2.02 5.06
CA CYS A 94 12.62 -1.40 5.59
C CYS A 94 12.94 -0.45 6.77
N ASP A 95 13.75 -0.91 7.72
CA ASP A 95 14.18 -0.13 8.89
C ASP A 95 14.97 1.12 8.44
N ALA A 96 15.88 0.96 7.46
CA ALA A 96 16.66 2.06 6.91
C ALA A 96 15.79 3.10 6.19
N LEU A 97 14.76 2.66 5.43
CA LEU A 97 13.79 3.58 4.82
C LEU A 97 12.98 4.31 5.91
N ALA A 98 12.47 3.59 6.90
CA ALA A 98 11.71 4.17 8.00
C ALA A 98 12.52 5.26 8.73
N LYS A 99 13.80 5.00 9.01
CA LYS A 99 14.70 5.99 9.60
C LYS A 99 14.79 7.27 8.76
N LYS A 100 14.94 7.15 7.43
CA LYS A 100 15.01 8.33 6.55
C LYS A 100 13.74 9.19 6.60
N ILE A 101 12.57 8.57 6.80
CA ILE A 101 11.31 9.30 6.97
C ILE A 101 11.24 9.93 8.35
N PHE A 102 11.62 9.21 9.40
CA PHE A 102 11.68 9.70 10.77
C PHE A 102 12.57 10.94 10.92
N ASP A 103 13.72 10.97 10.23
CA ASP A 103 14.63 12.11 10.24
C ASP A 103 14.05 13.38 9.59
N LYS A 104 12.87 13.29 8.92
CA LYS A 104 12.26 14.38 8.15
C LYS A 104 10.85 14.74 8.58
N GLU A 105 10.13 13.80 9.19
CA GLU A 105 8.70 13.92 9.45
C GLU A 105 8.37 13.49 10.88
N LYS A 106 7.43 14.20 11.50
CA LYS A 106 6.90 13.84 12.82
C LYS A 106 5.77 12.84 12.74
N GLU A 107 5.05 12.84 11.61
CA GLU A 107 3.87 12.02 11.38
C GLU A 107 3.85 11.49 9.95
N LEU A 108 3.38 10.25 9.79
CA LEU A 108 3.04 9.69 8.49
C LEU A 108 1.54 9.45 8.43
N HIS A 109 0.91 9.92 7.37
CA HIS A 109 -0.54 9.84 7.21
C HIS A 109 -0.94 8.72 6.27
N ILE A 110 -0.17 8.50 5.21
CA ILE A 110 -0.50 7.54 4.15
C ILE A 110 0.75 6.69 3.84
N LEU A 111 0.64 5.37 3.95
CA LEU A 111 1.64 4.42 3.49
C LEU A 111 1.05 3.60 2.35
N ILE A 112 1.69 3.65 1.18
CA ILE A 112 1.34 2.82 0.04
C ILE A 112 2.45 1.77 -0.16
N ASN A 113 2.15 0.54 0.25
CA ASN A 113 2.97 -0.63 0.00
C ASN A 113 2.72 -1.15 -1.42
N ASN A 114 3.29 -0.45 -2.41
CA ASN A 114 3.13 -0.72 -3.84
C ASN A 114 4.30 -1.52 -4.45
N ALA A 115 5.50 -1.49 -3.86
CA ALA A 115 6.61 -2.29 -4.38
C ALA A 115 6.23 -3.78 -4.45
N GLY A 116 6.50 -4.41 -5.59
CA GLY A 116 6.18 -5.80 -5.82
C GLY A 116 6.83 -6.33 -7.09
N LEU A 117 6.90 -7.66 -7.20
CA LEU A 117 7.42 -8.34 -8.37
C LEU A 117 6.66 -9.65 -8.63
N THR A 118 6.81 -10.18 -9.84
CA THR A 118 6.33 -11.50 -10.24
C THR A 118 7.48 -12.29 -10.87
N TRP A 119 7.36 -13.62 -10.90
CA TRP A 119 8.32 -14.51 -11.53
C TRP A 119 7.60 -15.65 -12.24
N GLY A 120 7.95 -15.90 -13.50
CA GLY A 120 7.43 -17.02 -14.29
C GLY A 120 8.52 -18.07 -14.54
N ALA A 121 8.21 -19.33 -14.31
CA ALA A 121 9.07 -20.47 -14.62
C ALA A 121 8.21 -21.74 -14.84
N ALA A 122 8.81 -22.80 -15.37
CA ALA A 122 8.17 -24.10 -15.43
C ALA A 122 7.88 -24.63 -14.01
N MET A 123 6.82 -25.43 -13.85
CA MET A 123 6.39 -25.92 -12.54
C MET A 123 7.41 -26.87 -11.90
N ASP A 124 8.03 -27.71 -12.72
CA ASP A 124 8.99 -28.74 -12.35
C ASP A 124 10.41 -28.22 -12.12
N ASP A 125 10.70 -26.99 -12.55
CA ASP A 125 11.97 -26.29 -12.31
C ASP A 125 11.74 -24.84 -11.83
N PHE A 126 10.84 -24.67 -10.85
CA PHE A 126 10.54 -23.35 -10.31
C PHE A 126 11.65 -22.90 -9.33
N PRO A 127 12.38 -21.80 -9.60
CA PRO A 127 13.56 -21.45 -8.81
C PRO A 127 13.18 -20.89 -7.44
N GLU A 128 13.65 -21.53 -6.36
CA GLU A 128 13.37 -21.13 -4.98
C GLU A 128 13.83 -19.70 -4.68
N GLN A 129 15.14 -19.41 -4.77
CA GLN A 129 15.70 -18.11 -4.36
C GLN A 129 15.20 -16.92 -5.19
N LYS A 130 15.04 -17.10 -6.51
CA LYS A 130 14.67 -15.99 -7.42
C LYS A 130 13.17 -15.88 -7.64
N GLY A 131 12.48 -17.02 -7.70
CA GLY A 131 11.06 -17.11 -8.00
C GLY A 131 10.19 -17.15 -6.77
N TRP A 132 10.59 -17.87 -5.72
CA TRP A 132 9.78 -18.00 -4.52
C TRP A 132 10.14 -16.95 -3.46
N ASP A 133 11.37 -16.99 -2.97
CA ASP A 133 11.82 -16.16 -1.84
C ASP A 133 11.69 -14.68 -2.14
N LYS A 134 12.25 -14.22 -3.25
CA LYS A 134 12.17 -12.80 -3.64
C LYS A 134 10.75 -12.29 -3.85
N VAL A 135 9.84 -13.14 -4.35
CA VAL A 135 8.43 -12.78 -4.54
C VAL A 135 7.76 -12.58 -3.18
N PHE A 136 7.92 -13.52 -2.25
CA PHE A 136 7.36 -13.39 -0.90
C PHE A 136 8.02 -12.27 -0.09
N ASP A 137 9.33 -12.12 -0.22
CA ASP A 137 10.11 -11.07 0.43
C ASP A 137 9.61 -9.68 0.04
N LEU A 138 9.39 -9.45 -1.26
CA LEU A 138 8.90 -8.15 -1.69
C LEU A 138 7.38 -7.99 -1.55
N ASN A 139 6.57 -8.99 -1.91
CA ASN A 139 5.11 -8.82 -1.98
C ASN A 139 4.41 -8.96 -0.62
N VAL A 140 5.05 -9.59 0.37
CA VAL A 140 4.43 -9.89 1.67
C VAL A 140 5.28 -9.36 2.82
N LYS A 141 6.53 -9.84 2.92
CA LYS A 141 7.44 -9.52 4.03
C LYS A 141 7.70 -8.02 4.11
N SER A 142 7.95 -7.36 2.99
CA SER A 142 8.18 -5.91 2.94
C SER A 142 6.99 -5.10 3.49
N GLN A 143 5.75 -5.51 3.16
CA GLN A 143 4.54 -4.81 3.58
C GLN A 143 4.40 -4.86 5.10
N PHE A 144 4.68 -6.03 5.70
CA PHE A 144 4.68 -6.18 7.16
C PHE A 144 5.78 -5.34 7.81
N TYR A 145 7.05 -5.57 7.44
CA TYR A 145 8.17 -4.96 8.15
C TYR A 145 8.25 -3.45 7.96
N LEU A 146 7.91 -2.93 6.79
CA LEU A 146 7.88 -1.48 6.59
C LEU A 146 6.75 -0.83 7.40
N THR A 147 5.57 -1.45 7.43
CA THR A 147 4.45 -0.96 8.26
C THR A 147 4.84 -0.95 9.74
N VAL A 148 5.43 -2.04 10.24
CA VAL A 148 5.90 -2.14 11.63
C VAL A 148 6.98 -1.11 11.95
N ALA A 149 7.96 -0.94 11.07
CA ALA A 149 9.04 0.03 11.26
C ALA A 149 8.55 1.49 11.25
N LEU A 150 7.43 1.78 10.57
CA LEU A 150 6.81 3.10 10.51
C LEU A 150 5.72 3.32 11.57
N LEU A 151 5.41 2.32 12.41
CA LEU A 151 4.37 2.44 13.44
C LEU A 151 4.50 3.71 14.29
N PRO A 152 5.69 4.11 14.79
CA PRO A 152 5.81 5.33 15.58
C PRO A 152 5.23 6.56 14.85
N LEU A 153 5.50 6.71 13.55
CA LEU A 153 4.99 7.82 12.75
C LEU A 153 3.50 7.65 12.35
N LEU A 154 3.07 6.40 12.15
CA LEU A 154 1.70 6.06 11.77
C LEU A 154 0.73 6.21 12.94
N THR A 155 1.20 6.14 14.19
CA THR A 155 0.34 6.25 15.39
C THR A 155 0.41 7.61 16.08
N GLU A 156 1.43 8.41 15.78
CA GLU A 156 1.62 9.73 16.38
C GLU A 156 0.42 10.65 16.09
N ASN A 157 -0.16 11.26 17.13
CA ASN A 157 -1.33 12.15 17.06
C ASN A 157 -2.55 11.57 16.31
N LYS A 158 -2.73 10.25 16.31
CA LYS A 158 -3.88 9.61 15.66
C LYS A 158 -5.07 9.42 16.59
N SER A 159 -6.26 9.58 16.02
CA SER A 159 -7.55 9.47 16.69
C SER A 159 -8.60 8.87 15.74
N ASN A 160 -9.84 8.72 16.24
CA ASN A 160 -10.98 8.32 15.41
C ASN A 160 -11.28 9.29 14.24
N THR A 161 -10.89 10.56 14.36
CA THR A 161 -11.08 11.60 13.32
C THR A 161 -9.81 11.96 12.55
N ASN A 162 -8.64 11.64 13.10
CA ASN A 162 -7.35 11.83 12.44
C ASN A 162 -6.60 10.49 12.42
N HIS A 163 -6.94 9.60 11.50
CA HIS A 163 -6.33 8.28 11.39
C HIS A 163 -5.18 8.28 10.38
N ALA A 164 -4.32 7.25 10.45
CA ALA A 164 -3.39 6.91 9.39
C ALA A 164 -4.01 5.87 8.45
N GLU A 165 -3.54 5.86 7.20
CA GLU A 165 -3.99 4.94 6.15
C GLU A 165 -2.80 4.14 5.62
N VAL A 166 -2.90 2.81 5.66
CA VAL A 166 -1.95 1.90 5.02
C VAL A 166 -2.69 1.17 3.91
N ILE A 167 -2.18 1.28 2.68
CA ILE A 167 -2.74 0.63 1.51
C ILE A 167 -1.73 -0.37 0.96
N ASN A 168 -2.10 -1.64 0.99
CA ASN A 168 -1.33 -2.71 0.36
C ASN A 168 -1.83 -2.93 -1.08
N ILE A 169 -0.92 -2.87 -2.05
CA ILE A 169 -1.25 -3.21 -3.43
C ILE A 169 -1.13 -4.73 -3.60
N ALA A 170 -2.28 -5.39 -3.58
CA ALA A 170 -2.42 -6.81 -3.84
C ALA A 170 -2.56 -7.07 -5.35
N SER A 171 -3.53 -7.90 -5.75
CA SER A 171 -3.90 -8.15 -7.15
C SER A 171 -5.19 -8.98 -7.17
N THR A 172 -5.98 -8.90 -8.25
CA THR A 172 -7.04 -9.90 -8.50
C THR A 172 -6.50 -11.32 -8.58
N ALA A 173 -5.22 -11.50 -8.94
CA ALA A 173 -4.52 -12.78 -8.91
C ALA A 173 -4.55 -13.47 -7.54
N ALA A 174 -4.80 -12.74 -6.45
CA ALA A 174 -5.04 -13.31 -5.12
C ALA A 174 -6.24 -14.26 -5.06
N TYR A 175 -7.18 -14.14 -6.00
CA TYR A 175 -8.44 -14.89 -6.03
C TYR A 175 -8.55 -15.83 -7.24
N THR A 176 -7.54 -15.85 -8.11
CA THR A 176 -7.53 -16.66 -9.33
C THR A 176 -6.66 -17.90 -9.12
N PRO A 177 -7.16 -19.12 -9.35
CA PRO A 177 -6.38 -20.36 -9.19
C PRO A 177 -5.49 -20.69 -10.40
N MET A 178 -5.11 -19.69 -11.21
CA MET A 178 -4.37 -19.89 -12.46
C MET A 178 -2.97 -19.28 -12.35
N ALA A 179 -1.95 -20.14 -12.34
CA ALA A 179 -0.55 -19.72 -12.40
C ALA A 179 -0.11 -19.42 -13.84
N GLU A 180 -0.57 -20.23 -14.79
CA GLU A 180 -0.39 -20.01 -16.23
C GLU A 180 -1.51 -19.11 -16.74
N SER A 181 -1.13 -18.12 -17.55
CA SER A 181 -2.05 -17.18 -18.17
C SER A 181 -1.49 -16.75 -19.52
N PRO A 182 -2.29 -16.07 -20.37
CA PRO A 182 -1.76 -15.44 -21.59
C PRO A 182 -0.61 -14.46 -21.33
N LEU A 183 -0.38 -14.06 -20.08
CA LEU A 183 0.73 -13.19 -19.68
C LEU A 183 2.03 -13.93 -19.37
N SER A 184 2.05 -15.26 -19.45
CA SER A 184 3.20 -16.12 -19.14
C SER A 184 3.67 -16.85 -20.39
N ALA A 185 4.96 -17.16 -20.47
CA ALA A 185 5.50 -17.95 -21.58
C ALA A 185 4.82 -19.35 -21.61
N PRO A 186 4.65 -19.98 -22.78
CA PRO A 186 4.10 -21.33 -22.87
C PRO A 186 4.83 -22.31 -21.93
N GLY A 187 4.06 -23.07 -21.15
CA GLY A 187 4.59 -24.01 -20.14
C GLY A 187 5.21 -23.34 -18.90
N HIS A 188 5.07 -22.02 -18.74
CA HIS A 188 5.56 -21.28 -17.57
C HIS A 188 4.39 -20.67 -16.81
N GLY A 189 4.41 -20.81 -15.48
CA GLY A 189 3.42 -20.23 -14.59
C GLY A 189 4.05 -19.27 -13.60
N THR A 190 3.24 -18.35 -13.09
CA THR A 190 3.63 -17.40 -12.03
C THR A 190 3.42 -17.96 -10.63
N PHE A 191 3.79 -19.23 -10.41
CA PHE A 191 3.35 -20.06 -9.27
C PHE A 191 3.47 -19.45 -7.86
N SER A 192 4.45 -18.57 -7.61
CA SER A 192 4.61 -17.88 -6.33
C SER A 192 3.83 -16.57 -6.20
N TYR A 193 3.41 -15.97 -7.32
CA TYR A 193 2.76 -14.66 -7.34
C TYR A 193 1.35 -14.69 -6.77
N GLN A 194 0.47 -15.59 -7.22
CA GLN A 194 -0.90 -15.74 -6.73
C GLN A 194 -0.91 -16.02 -5.22
N PRO A 195 -0.14 -17.00 -4.69
CA PRO A 195 -0.03 -17.22 -3.25
C PRO A 195 0.48 -15.98 -2.50
N SER A 196 1.49 -15.27 -3.03
CA SER A 196 2.00 -14.05 -2.38
C SER A 196 0.95 -12.95 -2.30
N LYS A 197 0.08 -12.80 -3.32
CA LYS A 197 -0.98 -11.80 -3.34
C LYS A 197 -2.17 -12.21 -2.47
N ALA A 198 -2.49 -13.50 -2.38
CA ALA A 198 -3.43 -14.03 -1.39
C ALA A 198 -2.93 -13.79 0.05
N ALA A 199 -1.64 -14.05 0.30
CA ALA A 199 -1.00 -13.75 1.58
C ALA A 199 -1.02 -12.25 1.89
N SER A 200 -0.78 -11.38 0.90
CA SER A 200 -0.90 -9.91 1.06
C SER A 200 -2.32 -9.47 1.45
N VAL A 201 -3.37 -10.04 0.83
CA VAL A 201 -4.76 -9.77 1.21
C VAL A 201 -5.05 -10.22 2.65
N HIS A 202 -4.60 -11.42 3.02
CA HIS A 202 -4.83 -11.93 4.37
C HIS A 202 -4.03 -11.15 5.44
N LEU A 203 -2.78 -10.79 5.13
CA LEU A 203 -1.93 -9.94 5.96
C LEU A 203 -2.59 -8.59 6.20
N THR A 204 -3.19 -7.99 5.17
CA THR A 204 -3.94 -6.73 5.28
C THR A 204 -5.04 -6.83 6.34
N ARG A 205 -5.86 -7.89 6.30
CA ARG A 205 -6.94 -8.12 7.28
C ARG A 205 -6.39 -8.33 8.69
N THR A 206 -5.28 -9.06 8.80
CA THR A 206 -4.60 -9.33 10.08
C THR A 206 -4.09 -8.04 10.71
N LEU A 207 -3.41 -7.20 9.94
CA LEU A 207 -2.89 -5.93 10.42
C LEU A 207 -4.00 -4.92 10.71
N ALA A 208 -5.06 -4.88 9.89
CA ALA A 208 -6.23 -4.03 10.14
C ALA A 208 -6.86 -4.31 11.51
N ASN A 209 -7.02 -5.60 11.86
CA ASN A 209 -7.53 -5.98 13.18
C ASN A 209 -6.54 -5.61 14.30
N SER A 210 -5.25 -5.82 14.07
CA SER A 210 -4.20 -5.62 15.09
C SER A 210 -3.93 -4.15 15.41
N LEU A 211 -4.18 -3.23 14.47
CA LEU A 211 -3.87 -1.81 14.62
C LEU A 211 -5.11 -0.91 14.74
N ALA A 212 -6.30 -1.49 14.82
CA ALA A 212 -7.56 -0.74 14.91
C ALA A 212 -7.58 0.24 16.10
N GLU A 213 -7.14 -0.21 17.27
CA GLU A 213 -7.06 0.62 18.49
C GLU A 213 -6.00 1.72 18.41
N LYS A 214 -5.07 1.61 17.45
CA LYS A 214 -4.03 2.60 17.20
C LYS A 214 -4.44 3.61 16.13
N HIS A 215 -5.69 3.57 15.68
CA HIS A 215 -6.23 4.46 14.64
C HIS A 215 -5.44 4.40 13.33
N VAL A 216 -4.95 3.20 12.98
CA VAL A 216 -4.32 2.93 11.69
C VAL A 216 -5.25 2.04 10.87
N LEU A 217 -5.81 2.60 9.82
CA LEU A 217 -6.64 1.88 8.87
C LEU A 217 -5.75 1.16 7.87
N ILE A 218 -6.06 -0.11 7.60
CA ILE A 218 -5.29 -0.93 6.66
C ILE A 218 -6.24 -1.56 5.66
N ASN A 219 -6.01 -1.25 4.37
CA ASN A 219 -6.83 -1.70 3.26
C ASN A 219 -5.98 -2.31 2.15
N ALA A 220 -6.57 -3.22 1.37
CA ALA A 220 -5.93 -3.75 0.16
C ALA A 220 -6.68 -3.27 -1.09
N ILE A 221 -5.92 -2.82 -2.08
CA ILE A 221 -6.42 -2.62 -3.45
C ILE A 221 -5.97 -3.84 -4.25
N CYS A 222 -6.90 -4.46 -4.97
CA CYS A 222 -6.62 -5.61 -5.84
C CYS A 222 -6.83 -5.22 -7.31
N PRO A 223 -5.81 -4.64 -7.98
CA PRO A 223 -5.93 -4.29 -9.40
C PRO A 223 -5.98 -5.54 -10.28
N GLY A 224 -6.73 -5.44 -11.37
CA GLY A 224 -6.58 -6.30 -12.54
C GLY A 224 -5.33 -5.95 -13.36
N VAL A 225 -5.28 -6.40 -14.61
CA VAL A 225 -4.14 -6.17 -15.49
C VAL A 225 -4.16 -4.70 -15.95
N PHE A 226 -3.05 -4.00 -15.77
CA PHE A 226 -2.89 -2.62 -16.23
C PHE A 226 -1.54 -2.44 -16.95
N PRO A 227 -1.42 -1.50 -17.91
CA PRO A 227 -0.17 -1.25 -18.62
C PRO A 227 0.94 -0.75 -17.69
N SER A 228 2.01 -1.54 -17.55
CA SER A 228 3.19 -1.19 -16.78
C SER A 228 4.40 -1.98 -17.27
N ARG A 229 5.61 -1.65 -16.80
CA ARG A 229 6.81 -2.47 -17.08
C ARG A 229 6.63 -3.95 -16.68
N MET A 230 5.81 -4.25 -15.67
CA MET A 230 5.54 -5.62 -15.22
C MET A 230 4.68 -6.41 -16.22
N THR A 231 3.79 -5.74 -16.94
CA THR A 231 2.86 -6.33 -17.90
C THR A 231 3.29 -6.10 -19.36
N ALA A 232 4.36 -5.34 -19.58
CA ALA A 232 4.85 -4.96 -20.91
C ALA A 232 5.23 -6.17 -21.79
N TYR A 233 5.73 -7.26 -21.21
CA TYR A 233 6.01 -8.50 -21.95
C TYR A 233 4.74 -9.15 -22.52
N ALA A 234 3.59 -8.95 -21.87
CA ALA A 234 2.35 -9.64 -22.19
C ALA A 234 1.35 -8.79 -22.99
N ILE A 235 1.43 -7.46 -22.89
CA ILE A 235 0.50 -6.53 -23.59
C ILE A 235 0.89 -6.35 -25.07
N GLY A 236 2.12 -6.73 -25.46
CA GLY A 236 2.61 -6.58 -26.84
C GLY A 236 1.86 -7.40 -27.90
N GLU A 237 1.18 -8.49 -27.53
CA GLU A 237 0.51 -9.40 -28.49
C GLU A 237 -1.04 -9.41 -28.37
N SER A 238 -1.64 -8.66 -27.44
CA SER A 238 -3.11 -8.72 -27.18
C SER A 238 -3.63 -7.39 -26.62
N GLY A 239 -3.34 -6.30 -27.33
CA GLY A 239 -3.33 -4.92 -26.83
C GLY A 239 -4.61 -4.38 -26.17
N ASP A 240 -5.80 -4.86 -26.54
CA ASP A 240 -7.07 -4.27 -26.04
C ASP A 240 -7.97 -5.24 -25.25
N SER A 241 -7.78 -6.55 -25.36
CA SER A 241 -8.66 -7.55 -24.70
C SER A 241 -8.26 -7.91 -23.27
N LEU A 242 -7.02 -7.61 -22.86
CA LEU A 242 -6.48 -7.95 -21.54
C LEU A 242 -6.58 -6.81 -20.52
N ILE A 243 -6.99 -5.60 -20.92
CA ILE A 243 -7.16 -4.47 -20.01
C ILE A 243 -8.50 -4.64 -19.27
N PHE A 244 -8.48 -5.44 -18.20
CA PHE A 244 -9.60 -5.54 -17.26
C PHE A 244 -9.21 -4.85 -15.95
N VAL A 245 -9.88 -3.73 -15.62
CA VAL A 245 -9.64 -2.97 -14.38
C VAL A 245 -10.84 -3.07 -13.43
N PRO A 246 -11.13 -4.24 -12.84
CA PRO A 246 -11.93 -4.29 -11.62
C PRO A 246 -11.02 -3.87 -10.46
N VAL A 247 -11.41 -2.84 -9.72
CA VAL A 247 -10.78 -2.49 -8.46
C VAL A 247 -11.62 -3.10 -7.35
N PHE A 248 -11.16 -4.20 -6.76
CA PHE A 248 -11.75 -4.71 -5.51
C PHE A 248 -11.02 -4.08 -4.33
N ALA A 249 -11.74 -3.28 -3.55
CA ALA A 249 -11.31 -2.83 -2.23
C ALA A 249 -11.73 -3.86 -1.19
N SER A 250 -10.75 -4.50 -0.55
CA SER A 250 -11.00 -5.42 0.56
C SER A 250 -10.61 -4.72 1.86
N SER A 251 -11.56 -3.99 2.47
CA SER A 251 -11.89 -4.02 3.91
C SER A 251 -12.90 -2.95 4.34
N ARG A 252 -13.93 -3.38 5.08
CA ARG A 252 -14.64 -2.57 6.08
C ARG A 252 -14.60 -3.35 7.39
N THR A 253 -13.58 -3.13 8.22
CA THR A 253 -13.65 -3.47 9.64
C THR A 253 -13.93 -2.19 10.41
N ARG A 254 -15.20 -1.78 10.42
CA ARG A 254 -15.74 -1.06 11.58
C ARG A 254 -16.13 -2.17 12.55
N VAL A 255 -15.29 -2.44 13.54
CA VAL A 255 -15.69 -3.26 14.69
C VAL A 255 -16.80 -2.47 15.38
N HIS A 256 -18.05 -2.76 15.04
CA HIS A 256 -19.18 -2.42 15.91
C HIS A 256 -19.05 -3.36 17.11
N THR A 257 -18.60 -2.81 18.23
CA THR A 257 -18.72 -3.42 19.55
C THR A 257 -20.18 -3.79 19.75
N THR A 258 -20.50 -5.08 19.57
CA THR A 258 -21.80 -5.62 19.96
C THR A 258 -21.78 -5.71 21.48
N PHE A 259 -22.76 -5.03 22.10
CA PHE A 259 -22.98 -5.01 23.53
C PHE A 259 -22.97 -6.43 24.12
N SER A 260 -22.11 -6.67 25.11
CA SER A 260 -22.25 -7.81 26.02
C SER A 260 -23.49 -7.57 26.88
N VAL A 261 -24.58 -8.25 26.55
CA VAL A 261 -25.76 -8.32 27.41
C VAL A 261 -25.57 -9.47 28.40
N HIS A 262 -25.29 -9.08 29.64
CA HIS A 262 -25.55 -9.78 30.90
C HIS A 262 -25.05 -11.23 31.10
N ARG A 263 -24.01 -11.35 31.92
CA ARG A 263 -24.01 -12.36 33.01
C ARG A 263 -24.54 -11.70 34.28
N PRO A 264 -25.62 -12.19 34.90
CA PRO A 264 -25.81 -12.07 36.33
C PRO A 264 -25.15 -13.27 37.01
N LEU A 265 -24.25 -12.99 37.95
CA LEU A 265 -23.93 -13.89 39.05
C LEU A 265 -25.09 -13.88 40.05
N GLY A 266 -25.53 -15.05 40.53
CA GLY A 266 -26.34 -15.13 41.74
C GLY A 266 -27.22 -16.37 41.90
N LEU A 267 -26.73 -17.29 42.73
CA LEU A 267 -27.46 -18.11 43.74
C LEU A 267 -28.55 -19.11 43.31
N ALA A 268 -28.19 -20.40 43.37
CA ALA A 268 -28.68 -21.37 44.35
C ALA A 268 -27.62 -22.46 44.55
#